data_AF-A0A2E8ETI0-F1
#
_entry.id   AF-A0A2E8ETI0-F1
#
_cell.length_a   1.000
_cell.length_b   1.000
_cell.length_c   1.000
_cell.angle_alpha   90.00
_cell.angle_beta   90.00
_cell.angle_gamma   90.00
#
_symmetry.space_group_name_H-M   'P 1'
#
loop_
_entity.id
_entity.type
_entity.pdbx_description
1 polymer ?
#
loop_
_entity_poly.entity_id
_entity_poly.type
_entity_poly.pdbx_seq_one_letter_code
_entity_poly.pdbx_strand_id
1 'polypeptide(L)'
;MHIHILGICGTFMGSLALLAKESGHQVTGSDINCYPPISDQLDEMGIEVIPNYDIDQLKMQPDLIVIGNVMTRGMEIIEHILDNGLAYTSGPEWLGKNILADKKVISVAGTHGKTTTSSIIASALKDMGQDPGYLIGGVPINFEASASLGSSLYFVIEADEYDTAFFDKRSKFIHYPADTFVINNLEFDHADIFKDLEQIKWHFHQLIRSLPSKADLRVPYGDQNISDLLRLGNWSAIKSFGLNEEADYSLIIEDENLFIKEGDTVQGVIHPKLFGKHNLMNILSAFSALRSMGFESEKIINAIDEFDGVKRRLQRLDQFSDHFVFDDFAHHPTAIKFSI
;
A
#
# COMPACT_ATOMS: atom_id res chain seq x y z
N MET A 1 8.94 24.40 -3.10
CA MET A 1 9.58 23.85 -4.32
C MET A 1 8.53 23.67 -5.40
N HIS A 2 8.93 23.85 -6.66
CA HIS A 2 8.19 23.46 -7.84
C HIS A 2 8.61 22.06 -8.28
N ILE A 3 7.69 21.10 -8.15
CA ILE A 3 7.86 19.73 -8.57
C ILE A 3 7.17 19.53 -9.91
N HIS A 4 7.89 18.96 -10.86
CA HIS A 4 7.35 18.59 -12.16
C HIS A 4 7.35 17.07 -12.33
N ILE A 5 6.18 16.46 -12.52
CA ILE A 5 6.00 15.01 -12.54
C ILE A 5 5.81 14.50 -13.96
N LEU A 6 6.72 13.64 -14.44
CA LEU A 6 6.60 12.97 -15.74
C LEU A 6 5.87 11.63 -15.58
N GLY A 7 4.76 11.45 -16.30
CA GLY A 7 3.85 10.31 -16.14
C GLY A 7 2.84 10.53 -15.02
N ILE A 8 2.36 11.76 -14.84
CA ILE A 8 1.53 12.17 -13.69
C ILE A 8 0.17 11.45 -13.64
N CYS A 9 -0.35 10.99 -14.77
CA CYS A 9 -1.69 10.38 -14.83
C CYS A 9 -1.70 8.88 -14.45
N GLY A 10 -0.53 8.29 -14.14
CA GLY A 10 -0.48 6.96 -13.53
C GLY A 10 -1.06 6.97 -12.11
N THR A 11 -1.78 5.91 -11.71
CA THR A 11 -2.51 5.86 -10.42
C THR A 11 -1.64 6.25 -9.21
N PHE A 12 -0.46 5.66 -9.09
CA PHE A 12 0.49 6.01 -8.01
C PHE A 12 0.99 7.46 -8.13
N MET A 13 1.29 7.91 -9.36
CA MET A 13 1.86 9.23 -9.61
C MET A 13 0.84 10.35 -9.38
N GLY A 14 -0.44 10.13 -9.70
CA GLY A 14 -1.53 11.06 -9.39
C GLY A 14 -1.74 11.20 -7.89
N SER A 15 -1.76 10.08 -7.15
CA SER A 15 -1.78 10.09 -5.68
C SER A 15 -0.54 10.79 -5.09
N LEU A 16 0.64 10.59 -5.67
CA LEU A 16 1.86 11.28 -5.26
C LEU A 16 1.77 12.80 -5.48
N ALA A 17 1.21 13.22 -6.63
CA ALA A 17 0.99 14.62 -6.96
C ALA A 17 0.06 15.29 -5.94
N LEU A 18 -1.00 14.58 -5.54
CA LEU A 18 -1.92 14.98 -4.47
C LEU A 18 -1.17 15.21 -3.15
N LEU A 19 -0.38 14.24 -2.69
CA LEU A 19 0.41 14.36 -1.46
C LEU A 19 1.42 15.50 -1.52
N ALA A 20 2.07 15.71 -2.67
CA ALA A 20 3.00 16.81 -2.87
C ALA A 20 2.30 18.18 -2.79
N LYS A 21 1.12 18.30 -3.40
CA LYS A 21 0.32 19.52 -3.35
C LYS A 21 -0.16 19.82 -1.93
N GLU A 22 -0.66 18.82 -1.20
CA GLU A 22 -1.07 18.96 0.21
C GLU A 22 0.10 19.33 1.13
N SER A 23 1.32 18.90 0.78
CA SER A 23 2.56 19.26 1.50
C SER A 23 3.05 20.69 1.17
N GLY A 24 2.29 21.45 0.37
CA GLY A 24 2.58 22.86 0.06
C GLY A 24 3.53 23.07 -1.13
N HIS A 25 3.80 22.03 -1.92
CA HIS A 25 4.58 22.17 -3.15
C HIS A 25 3.73 22.75 -4.29
N GLN A 26 4.37 23.52 -5.17
CA GLN A 26 3.81 23.78 -6.49
C GLN A 26 4.01 22.50 -7.32
N VAL A 27 2.93 21.95 -7.86
CA VAL A 27 2.96 20.72 -8.64
C VAL A 27 2.44 20.99 -10.04
N THR A 28 3.20 20.50 -11.02
CA THR A 28 2.81 20.40 -12.43
C THR A 28 3.17 19.00 -12.88
N GLY A 29 2.58 18.51 -13.96
CA GLY A 29 3.04 17.26 -14.53
C GLY A 29 2.68 17.10 -15.99
N SER A 30 3.15 16.02 -16.57
CA SER A 30 2.96 15.76 -17.99
C SER A 30 2.64 14.31 -18.26
N ASP A 31 1.78 14.10 -19.26
CA ASP A 31 1.37 12.77 -19.70
C ASP A 31 0.87 12.79 -21.16
N ILE A 32 0.91 11.63 -21.82
CA ILE A 32 0.36 11.49 -23.18
C ILE A 32 -1.17 11.40 -23.11
N ASN A 33 -1.67 10.64 -22.14
CA ASN A 33 -3.08 10.32 -22.01
C ASN A 33 -3.52 10.54 -20.56
N CYS A 34 -4.40 11.52 -20.34
CA CYS A 34 -5.03 11.73 -19.05
C CYS A 34 -6.54 11.62 -19.20
N TYR A 35 -7.13 10.67 -18.46
CA TYR A 35 -8.57 10.39 -18.51
C TYR A 35 -9.14 10.25 -17.10
N PRO A 36 -10.46 10.45 -16.93
CA PRO A 36 -11.12 10.17 -15.67
C PRO A 36 -10.90 8.72 -15.22
N PRO A 37 -10.74 8.46 -13.92
CA PRO A 37 -10.96 9.40 -12.81
C PRO A 37 -9.73 10.25 -12.44
N ILE A 38 -8.53 9.93 -12.94
CA ILE A 38 -7.29 10.61 -12.52
C ILE A 38 -7.23 12.05 -13.04
N SER A 39 -7.70 12.32 -14.26
CA SER A 39 -7.76 13.71 -14.76
C SER A 39 -8.61 14.60 -13.87
N ASP A 40 -9.81 14.13 -13.51
CA ASP A 40 -10.76 14.89 -12.70
C ASP A 40 -10.17 15.19 -11.32
N GLN A 41 -9.50 14.19 -10.73
CA GLN A 41 -8.81 14.34 -9.45
C GLN A 41 -7.67 15.37 -9.52
N LEU A 42 -6.86 15.37 -10.57
CA LEU A 42 -5.77 16.35 -10.75
C LEU A 42 -6.32 17.77 -10.98
N ASP A 43 -7.42 17.88 -11.74
CA ASP A 43 -8.09 19.15 -12.03
C ASP A 43 -8.74 19.75 -10.78
N GLU A 44 -9.44 18.95 -9.98
CA GLU A 44 -10.03 19.37 -8.69
C GLU A 44 -8.97 19.93 -7.72
N MET A 45 -7.75 19.43 -7.82
CA MET A 45 -6.60 19.89 -7.04
C MET A 45 -5.85 21.09 -7.63
N GLY A 46 -6.28 21.57 -8.81
CA GLY A 46 -5.59 22.63 -9.54
C GLY A 46 -4.14 22.25 -9.87
N ILE A 47 -3.92 21.01 -10.31
CA ILE A 47 -2.63 20.53 -10.82
C ILE A 47 -2.69 20.57 -12.35
N GLU A 48 -1.84 21.39 -12.96
CA GLU A 48 -1.75 21.49 -14.41
C GLU A 48 -1.11 20.23 -15.01
N VAL A 49 -1.82 19.61 -15.96
CA VAL A 49 -1.31 18.50 -16.77
C VAL A 49 -0.96 19.01 -18.17
N ILE A 50 0.33 18.99 -18.49
CA ILE A 50 0.87 19.38 -19.79
C ILE A 50 0.86 18.15 -20.71
N PRO A 51 0.30 18.23 -21.93
CA PRO A 51 0.25 17.10 -22.83
C PRO A 51 1.65 16.74 -23.36
N ASN A 52 1.88 15.45 -23.55
CA ASN A 52 3.11 14.87 -24.10
C ASN A 52 4.37 15.15 -23.25
N TYR A 53 5.54 14.86 -23.81
CA TYR A 53 6.83 14.89 -23.13
C TYR A 53 7.83 15.78 -23.87
N ASP A 54 7.39 16.97 -24.30
CA ASP A 54 8.23 17.93 -25.04
C ASP A 54 9.25 18.63 -24.13
N ILE A 55 10.50 18.78 -24.57
CA ILE A 55 11.57 19.45 -23.80
C ILE A 55 11.19 20.87 -23.38
N ASP A 56 10.39 21.57 -24.20
CA ASP A 56 9.95 22.94 -23.98
C ASP A 56 9.23 23.13 -22.65
N GLN A 57 8.61 22.07 -22.11
CA GLN A 57 8.01 22.12 -20.78
C GLN A 57 9.06 22.55 -19.74
N LEU A 58 10.28 21.99 -19.77
CA LEU A 58 11.34 22.25 -18.80
C LEU A 58 11.83 23.72 -18.73
N LYS A 59 11.40 24.58 -19.66
CA LYS A 59 11.60 26.04 -19.57
C LYS A 59 10.93 26.65 -18.33
N MET A 60 9.97 25.94 -17.71
CA MET A 60 9.39 26.36 -16.44
C MET A 60 10.38 26.29 -15.26
N GLN A 61 11.55 25.66 -15.45
CA GLN A 61 12.63 25.53 -14.46
C GLN A 61 12.15 24.94 -13.12
N PRO A 62 11.62 23.70 -13.12
CA PRO A 62 11.21 23.07 -11.87
C PRO A 62 12.42 22.82 -10.96
N ASP A 63 12.22 22.92 -9.65
CA ASP A 63 13.26 22.63 -8.65
C ASP A 63 13.61 21.13 -8.63
N LEU A 64 12.63 20.28 -8.96
CA LEU A 64 12.80 18.83 -8.99
C LEU A 64 11.89 18.18 -10.03
N ILE A 65 12.43 17.23 -10.77
CA ILE A 65 11.68 16.40 -11.72
C ILE A 65 11.46 15.02 -11.10
N VAL A 66 10.20 14.62 -10.96
CA VAL A 66 9.84 13.29 -10.47
C VAL A 66 9.46 12.41 -11.65
N ILE A 67 10.20 11.33 -11.84
CA ILE A 67 10.07 10.45 -13.00
C ILE A 67 9.22 9.23 -12.63
N GLY A 68 8.09 9.06 -13.32
CA GLY A 68 7.27 7.86 -13.26
C GLY A 68 7.85 6.70 -14.09
N ASN A 69 7.42 5.48 -13.78
CA ASN A 69 7.96 4.25 -14.39
C ASN A 69 7.65 4.09 -15.89
N VAL A 70 6.74 4.90 -16.43
CA VAL A 70 6.42 4.90 -17.88
C VAL A 70 7.53 5.53 -18.72
N MET A 71 8.41 6.32 -18.12
CA MET A 71 9.50 7.00 -18.82
C MET A 71 10.66 6.03 -19.09
N THR A 72 11.30 6.15 -20.25
CA THR A 72 12.42 5.29 -20.65
C THR A 72 13.59 6.07 -21.26
N ARG A 73 14.76 5.44 -21.34
CA ARG A 73 15.90 5.95 -22.14
C ARG A 73 15.51 6.12 -23.61
N GLY A 74 16.15 7.07 -24.27
CA GLY A 74 15.91 7.43 -25.67
C GLY A 74 14.78 8.44 -25.88
N MET A 75 13.95 8.71 -24.86
CA MET A 75 12.99 9.82 -24.92
C MET A 75 13.74 11.14 -24.85
N GLU A 76 13.43 12.08 -25.74
CA GLU A 76 14.17 13.35 -25.86
C GLU A 76 14.20 14.14 -24.55
N ILE A 77 13.08 14.20 -23.81
CA ILE A 77 13.04 14.86 -22.49
C ILE A 77 13.94 14.19 -21.45
N ILE A 78 14.03 12.85 -21.48
CA ILE A 78 14.84 12.10 -20.53
C ILE A 78 16.32 12.32 -20.82
N GLU A 79 16.72 12.21 -22.09
CA GLU A 79 18.11 12.49 -22.46
C GLU A 79 18.48 13.95 -22.16
N HIS A 80 17.58 14.91 -22.40
CA HIS A 80 17.81 16.31 -22.02
C HIS A 80 18.02 16.51 -20.51
N ILE A 81 17.20 15.86 -19.67
CA ILE A 81 17.32 15.91 -18.20
C ILE A 81 18.69 15.38 -17.76
N LEU A 82 19.12 14.26 -18.33
CA LEU A 82 20.39 13.61 -18.01
C LEU A 82 21.60 14.41 -18.50
N ASP A 83 21.60 14.85 -19.76
CA ASP A 83 22.72 15.56 -20.40
C ASP A 83 23.00 16.92 -19.73
N ASN A 84 21.96 17.56 -19.20
CA ASN A 84 22.08 18.85 -18.51
C ASN A 84 22.19 18.71 -16.99
N GLY A 85 22.20 17.48 -16.46
CA GLY A 85 22.33 17.23 -15.02
C GLY A 85 21.22 17.86 -14.18
N LEU A 86 19.99 17.91 -14.71
CA LEU A 86 18.85 18.47 -13.98
C LEU A 86 18.53 17.60 -12.76
N ALA A 87 18.01 18.20 -11.69
CA ALA A 87 17.65 17.46 -10.49
C ALA A 87 16.45 16.55 -10.77
N TYR A 88 16.63 15.24 -10.60
CA TYR A 88 15.55 14.27 -10.74
C TYR A 88 15.58 13.18 -9.66
N THR A 89 14.43 12.55 -9.44
CA THR A 89 14.27 11.37 -8.58
C THR A 89 13.10 10.52 -9.09
N SER A 90 12.87 9.36 -8.48
CA SER A 90 11.70 8.53 -8.75
C SER A 90 10.55 8.90 -7.81
N GLY A 91 9.32 8.61 -8.20
CA GLY A 91 8.14 8.83 -7.33
C GLY A 91 8.24 8.12 -5.98
N PRO A 92 8.54 6.80 -5.92
CA PRO A 92 8.70 6.07 -4.66
C PRO A 92 9.80 6.63 -3.76
N GLU A 93 10.96 6.98 -4.32
CA GLU A 93 12.05 7.58 -3.55
C GLU A 93 11.66 8.94 -2.97
N TRP A 94 11.00 9.78 -3.76
CA TRP A 94 10.50 11.06 -3.30
C TRP A 94 9.51 10.89 -2.16
N LEU A 95 8.54 9.97 -2.29
CA LEU A 95 7.55 9.66 -1.25
C LEU A 95 8.25 9.24 0.05
N GLY A 96 9.20 8.30 -0.05
CA GLY A 96 9.99 7.80 1.07
C GLY A 96 10.72 8.91 1.82
N LYS A 97 11.40 9.79 1.08
CA LYS A 97 12.26 10.83 1.65
C LYS A 97 11.51 12.07 2.17
N ASN A 98 10.38 12.43 1.56
CA ASN A 98 9.73 13.72 1.82
C ASN A 98 8.41 13.61 2.57
N ILE A 99 7.73 12.45 2.49
CA ILE A 99 6.45 12.25 3.18
C ILE A 99 6.61 11.24 4.31
N LEU A 100 7.19 10.08 4.02
CA LEU A 100 7.23 8.95 4.96
C LEU A 100 8.30 9.10 6.06
N ALA A 101 9.37 9.86 5.79
CA ALA A 101 10.52 9.99 6.69
C ALA A 101 10.16 10.52 8.10
N ASP A 102 9.14 11.37 8.21
CA ASP A 102 8.70 12.00 9.46
C ASP A 102 7.41 11.37 10.04
N LYS A 103 7.00 10.21 9.51
CA LYS A 103 5.78 9.50 9.92
C LYS A 103 6.11 8.18 10.61
N LYS A 104 5.16 7.66 11.37
CA LYS A 104 5.10 6.27 11.82
C LYS A 104 4.44 5.43 10.74
N VAL A 105 5.23 4.67 10.01
CA VAL A 105 4.76 4.05 8.76
C VAL A 105 4.34 2.59 8.98
N ILE A 106 3.13 2.27 8.51
CA ILE A 106 2.63 0.91 8.38
C ILE A 106 2.62 0.55 6.89
N SER A 107 3.58 -0.28 6.49
CA SER A 107 3.74 -0.72 5.10
C SER A 107 3.16 -2.12 4.94
N VAL A 108 2.22 -2.28 4.00
CA VAL A 108 1.53 -3.56 3.74
C VAL A 108 1.91 -4.11 2.38
N ALA A 109 2.62 -5.24 2.37
CA ALA A 109 3.07 -5.94 1.19
C ALA A 109 2.47 -7.36 1.08
N GLY A 110 2.69 -7.99 -0.08
CA GLY A 110 2.32 -9.38 -0.35
C GLY A 110 1.53 -9.49 -1.64
N THR A 111 1.55 -10.66 -2.26
CA THR A 111 0.93 -10.90 -3.58
C THR A 111 -0.55 -10.52 -3.61
N HIS A 112 -1.29 -10.82 -2.54
CA HIS A 112 -2.72 -10.52 -2.41
C HIS A 112 -3.07 -9.87 -1.07
N GLY A 113 -4.23 -9.20 -1.02
CA GLY A 113 -4.80 -8.65 0.23
C GLY A 113 -4.21 -7.30 0.68
N LYS A 114 -3.19 -6.76 0.00
CA LYS A 114 -2.56 -5.46 0.34
C LYS A 114 -3.60 -4.36 0.54
N THR A 115 -4.42 -4.11 -0.48
CA THR A 115 -5.46 -3.08 -0.47
C THR A 115 -6.48 -3.26 0.64
N THR A 116 -6.94 -4.49 0.88
CA THR A 116 -7.92 -4.75 1.93
C THR A 116 -7.30 -4.50 3.31
N THR A 117 -6.12 -5.06 3.57
CA THR A 117 -5.41 -4.87 4.86
C THR A 117 -5.05 -3.41 5.11
N SER A 118 -4.48 -2.69 4.13
CA SER A 118 -4.14 -1.26 4.28
C SER A 118 -5.40 -0.41 4.51
N SER A 119 -6.51 -0.74 3.85
CA SER A 119 -7.79 -0.05 4.05
C SER A 119 -8.38 -0.28 5.45
N ILE A 120 -8.32 -1.51 5.97
CA ILE A 120 -8.74 -1.83 7.35
C ILE A 120 -7.90 -1.01 8.33
N ILE A 121 -6.57 -0.98 8.17
CA ILE A 121 -5.66 -0.24 9.05
C ILE A 121 -5.96 1.27 9.02
N ALA A 122 -6.10 1.86 7.82
CA ALA A 122 -6.38 3.28 7.68
C ALA A 122 -7.76 3.66 8.26
N SER A 123 -8.79 2.87 7.99
CA SER A 123 -10.13 3.08 8.58
C SER A 123 -10.08 2.96 10.09
N ALA A 124 -9.44 1.92 10.62
CA ALA A 124 -9.38 1.70 12.05
C ALA A 124 -8.63 2.82 12.78
N LEU A 125 -7.54 3.34 12.21
CA LEU A 125 -6.86 4.52 12.74
C LEU A 125 -7.81 5.73 12.80
N LYS A 126 -8.63 5.94 11.76
CA LYS A 126 -9.63 7.02 11.70
C LYS A 126 -10.71 6.88 12.76
N ASP A 127 -11.27 5.68 12.90
CA ASP A 127 -12.29 5.37 13.91
C ASP A 127 -11.76 5.50 15.34
N MET A 128 -10.46 5.24 15.54
CA MET A 128 -9.74 5.48 16.79
C MET A 128 -9.33 6.97 16.98
N GLY A 129 -9.87 7.88 16.19
CA GLY A 129 -9.68 9.32 16.31
C GLY A 129 -8.32 9.83 15.81
N GLN A 130 -7.58 9.03 15.04
CA GLN A 130 -6.41 9.51 14.31
C GLN A 130 -6.82 10.07 12.95
N ASP A 131 -5.99 10.92 12.38
CA ASP A 131 -6.13 11.36 10.99
C ASP A 131 -4.89 10.89 10.21
N PRO A 132 -4.82 9.59 9.85
CA PRO A 132 -3.63 9.02 9.23
C PRO A 132 -3.45 9.54 7.81
N GLY A 133 -2.18 9.74 7.42
CA GLY A 133 -1.87 9.78 6.01
C GLY A 133 -2.00 8.39 5.40
N TYR A 134 -2.31 8.30 4.11
CA TYR A 134 -2.37 7.03 3.42
C TYR A 134 -2.10 7.16 1.93
N LEU A 135 -1.62 6.07 1.34
CA LEU A 135 -1.56 5.85 -0.11
C LEU A 135 -1.91 4.38 -0.38
N ILE A 136 -3.14 4.17 -0.87
CA ILE A 136 -3.79 2.86 -1.01
C ILE A 136 -4.27 2.75 -2.46
N GLY A 137 -4.00 1.65 -3.14
CA GLY A 137 -4.28 1.46 -4.57
C GLY A 137 -5.78 1.39 -4.91
N GLY A 138 -6.63 1.07 -3.92
CA GLY A 138 -8.09 1.15 -4.01
C GLY A 138 -8.65 2.22 -3.07
N VAL A 139 -9.86 2.70 -3.35
CA VAL A 139 -10.56 3.68 -2.49
C VAL A 139 -11.43 2.91 -1.48
N PRO A 140 -11.12 2.96 -0.16
CA PRO A 140 -12.02 2.42 0.86
C PRO A 140 -13.41 3.06 0.75
N ILE A 141 -14.48 2.35 1.13
CA ILE A 141 -15.86 2.84 0.92
C ILE A 141 -16.11 4.19 1.63
N ASN A 142 -15.49 4.41 2.79
CA ASN A 142 -15.66 5.59 3.64
C ASN A 142 -14.59 6.69 3.42
N PHE A 143 -13.86 6.61 2.30
CA PHE A 143 -12.76 7.50 1.97
C PHE A 143 -13.06 8.23 0.65
N GLU A 144 -12.69 9.50 0.57
CA GLU A 144 -12.93 10.34 -0.62
C GLU A 144 -11.91 10.04 -1.73
N ALA A 145 -10.67 9.72 -1.36
CA ALA A 145 -9.57 9.49 -2.28
C ALA A 145 -8.74 8.25 -1.91
N SER A 146 -7.89 7.83 -2.85
CA SER A 146 -6.89 6.76 -2.66
C SER A 146 -5.64 7.22 -1.90
N ALA A 147 -5.48 8.52 -1.68
CA ALA A 147 -4.39 9.07 -0.90
C ALA A 147 -4.83 10.32 -0.12
N SER A 148 -4.17 10.55 1.01
CA SER A 148 -4.25 11.80 1.78
C SER A 148 -3.02 11.92 2.66
N LEU A 149 -2.55 13.14 2.88
CA LEU A 149 -1.39 13.40 3.73
C LEU A 149 -1.68 13.14 5.21
N GLY A 150 -2.93 13.41 5.64
CA GLY A 150 -3.37 13.35 7.02
C GLY A 150 -2.61 14.32 7.95
N SER A 151 -3.19 14.63 9.10
CA SER A 151 -2.59 15.50 10.11
C SER A 151 -1.86 14.75 11.23
N SER A 152 -2.11 13.44 11.40
CA SER A 152 -1.46 12.64 12.44
C SER A 152 -0.06 12.16 12.05
N LEU A 153 0.64 11.55 13.01
CA LEU A 153 1.95 10.95 12.79
C LEU A 153 1.88 9.63 12.00
N TYR A 154 0.73 8.99 11.89
CA TYR A 154 0.63 7.67 11.24
C TYR A 154 0.52 7.81 9.72
N PHE A 155 1.17 6.91 8.99
CA PHE A 155 1.00 6.78 7.54
C PHE A 155 0.82 5.32 7.14
N VAL A 156 -0.22 5.00 6.36
CA VAL A 156 -0.50 3.65 5.88
C VAL A 156 -0.25 3.56 4.38
N ILE A 157 0.61 2.64 3.95
CA ILE A 157 0.98 2.52 2.54
C ILE A 157 0.94 1.08 2.03
N GLU A 158 0.42 0.91 0.82
CA GLU A 158 0.59 -0.33 0.06
C GLU A 158 2.01 -0.40 -0.51
N ALA A 159 2.76 -1.41 -0.07
CA ALA A 159 4.10 -1.71 -0.55
C ALA A 159 4.01 -2.53 -1.85
N ASP A 160 3.96 -1.81 -2.97
CA ASP A 160 3.83 -2.34 -4.32
C ASP A 160 5.14 -2.94 -4.87
N GLU A 161 5.05 -4.15 -5.42
CA GLU A 161 6.15 -4.93 -5.96
C GLU A 161 6.62 -4.47 -7.36
N TYR A 162 5.87 -3.62 -8.07
CA TYR A 162 6.29 -3.10 -9.38
C TYR A 162 7.60 -2.28 -9.36
N ASP A 163 8.25 -2.13 -10.52
CA ASP A 163 9.46 -1.32 -10.70
C ASP A 163 9.29 0.14 -10.23
N THR A 164 10.38 0.72 -9.74
CA THR A 164 10.44 2.12 -9.29
C THR A 164 10.48 3.09 -10.48
N ALA A 165 11.49 2.96 -11.36
CA ALA A 165 11.68 3.79 -12.54
C ALA A 165 12.63 3.10 -13.54
N PHE A 166 12.87 3.69 -14.72
CA PHE A 166 13.82 3.10 -15.68
C PHE A 166 15.25 2.93 -15.14
N PHE A 167 15.68 3.79 -14.22
CA PHE A 167 17.01 3.77 -13.61
C PHE A 167 17.07 2.98 -12.29
N ASP A 168 15.93 2.52 -11.78
CA ASP A 168 15.85 1.67 -10.59
C ASP A 168 14.82 0.56 -10.79
N LYS A 169 15.32 -0.62 -11.16
CA LYS A 169 14.53 -1.84 -11.42
C LYS A 169 14.20 -2.64 -10.17
N ARG A 170 14.43 -2.05 -9.00
CA ARG A 170 13.97 -2.62 -7.74
C ARG A 170 12.52 -2.20 -7.48
N SER A 171 11.81 -3.01 -6.70
CA SER A 171 10.41 -2.75 -6.36
C SER A 171 10.24 -1.43 -5.61
N LYS A 172 9.14 -0.72 -5.87
CA LYS A 172 8.82 0.59 -5.25
C LYS A 172 8.94 0.55 -3.73
N PHE A 173 8.51 -0.55 -3.11
CA PHE A 173 8.49 -0.68 -1.65
C PHE A 173 9.86 -0.56 -0.98
N ILE A 174 10.98 -0.75 -1.70
CA ILE A 174 12.33 -0.59 -1.12
C ILE A 174 12.58 0.84 -0.66
N HIS A 175 11.82 1.81 -1.17
CA HIS A 175 11.91 3.21 -0.79
C HIS A 175 11.04 3.58 0.42
N TYR A 176 10.23 2.65 0.95
CA TYR A 176 9.28 2.94 2.01
C TYR A 176 9.85 2.54 3.37
N PRO A 177 10.22 3.49 4.26
CA PRO A 177 10.54 3.13 5.63
C PRO A 177 9.31 2.50 6.29
N ALA A 178 9.53 1.62 7.27
CA ALA A 178 8.43 1.01 8.02
C ALA A 178 8.78 0.88 9.49
N ASP A 179 7.92 1.39 10.36
CA ASP A 179 7.89 1.05 11.78
C ASP A 179 7.15 -0.28 11.98
N THR A 180 6.18 -0.58 11.11
CA THR A 180 5.58 -1.90 11.00
C THR A 180 5.48 -2.31 9.54
N PHE A 181 6.05 -3.47 9.22
CA PHE A 181 6.01 -4.04 7.90
C PHE A 181 5.21 -5.35 7.91
N VAL A 182 4.10 -5.35 7.20
CA VAL A 182 3.21 -6.51 7.05
C VAL A 182 3.52 -7.21 5.73
N ILE A 183 3.76 -8.51 5.77
CA ILE A 183 3.84 -9.36 4.58
C ILE A 183 2.65 -10.32 4.66
N ASN A 184 1.60 -10.10 3.88
CA ASN A 184 0.39 -10.91 3.95
C ASN A 184 0.59 -12.34 3.44
N ASN A 185 1.35 -12.50 2.36
CA ASN A 185 1.63 -13.75 1.65
C ASN A 185 2.75 -13.50 0.63
N LEU A 186 3.35 -14.57 0.13
CA LEU A 186 4.38 -14.50 -0.90
C LEU A 186 4.22 -15.65 -1.92
N GLU A 187 3.66 -15.33 -3.07
CA GLU A 187 3.46 -16.24 -4.21
C GLU A 187 4.14 -15.68 -5.47
N PHE A 188 4.40 -16.54 -6.45
CA PHE A 188 4.90 -16.09 -7.75
C PHE A 188 3.75 -15.44 -8.53
N ASP A 189 3.90 -14.15 -8.80
CA ASP A 189 2.98 -13.32 -9.59
C ASP A 189 3.81 -12.26 -10.33
N HIS A 190 3.17 -11.46 -11.18
CA HIS A 190 3.82 -10.41 -11.96
C HIS A 190 5.02 -10.93 -12.78
N ALA A 191 4.79 -12.03 -13.51
CA ALA A 191 5.80 -12.68 -14.35
C ALA A 191 6.35 -11.79 -15.48
N ASP A 192 5.74 -10.63 -15.72
CA ASP A 192 6.20 -9.57 -16.61
C ASP A 192 7.41 -8.80 -16.05
N ILE A 193 7.57 -8.73 -14.73
CA ILE A 193 8.68 -8.02 -14.04
C ILE A 193 9.57 -8.96 -13.22
N PHE A 194 9.06 -10.11 -12.78
CA PHE A 194 9.82 -11.11 -12.02
C PHE A 194 10.03 -12.39 -12.83
N LYS A 195 11.28 -12.84 -12.86
CA LYS A 195 11.70 -14.09 -13.49
C LYS A 195 11.16 -15.31 -12.73
N ASP A 196 11.23 -15.26 -11.40
CA ASP A 196 10.87 -16.35 -10.50
C ASP A 196 10.60 -15.83 -9.08
N LEU A 197 10.09 -16.71 -8.21
CA LEU A 197 9.80 -16.40 -6.82
C LEU A 197 11.05 -15.99 -6.02
N GLU A 198 12.23 -16.50 -6.38
CA GLU A 198 13.48 -16.16 -5.69
C GLU A 198 13.87 -14.70 -5.96
N GLN A 199 13.59 -14.18 -7.15
CA GLN A 199 13.72 -12.76 -7.42
C GLN A 199 12.77 -11.93 -6.54
N ILE A 200 11.50 -12.33 -6.39
CA ILE A 200 10.56 -11.63 -5.50
C ILE A 200 11.08 -11.65 -4.05
N LYS A 201 11.50 -12.81 -3.53
CA LYS A 201 12.14 -12.93 -2.21
C LYS A 201 13.36 -12.01 -2.08
N TRP A 202 14.19 -11.89 -3.11
CA TRP A 202 15.35 -10.99 -3.09
C TRP A 202 14.92 -9.53 -2.93
N HIS A 203 13.88 -9.07 -3.65
CA HIS A 203 13.35 -7.71 -3.53
C HIS A 203 12.82 -7.45 -2.11
N PHE A 204 11.99 -8.35 -1.56
CA PHE A 204 11.52 -8.24 -0.17
C PHE A 204 12.66 -8.20 0.83
N HIS A 205 13.69 -9.05 0.64
CA HIS A 205 14.86 -9.07 1.50
C HIS A 205 15.63 -7.74 1.45
N GLN A 206 15.71 -7.06 0.30
CA GLN A 206 16.34 -5.73 0.24
C GLN A 206 15.62 -4.71 1.15
N LEU A 207 14.29 -4.74 1.19
CA LEU A 207 13.53 -3.89 2.11
C LEU A 207 13.78 -4.30 3.56
N ILE A 208 13.66 -5.59 3.91
CA ILE A 208 13.90 -6.09 5.29
C ILE A 208 15.28 -5.65 5.81
N ARG A 209 16.31 -5.65 4.95
CA ARG A 209 17.66 -5.18 5.29
C ARG A 209 17.76 -3.70 5.64
N SER A 210 16.87 -2.87 5.09
CA SER A 210 16.83 -1.43 5.37
C SER A 210 16.02 -1.07 6.61
N LEU A 211 15.22 -2.01 7.14
CA LEU A 211 14.40 -1.76 8.32
C LEU A 211 15.26 -1.66 9.59
N PRO A 212 14.94 -0.73 10.51
CA PRO A 212 15.64 -0.65 11.78
C PRO A 212 15.28 -1.83 12.68
N SER A 213 16.13 -2.12 13.67
CA SER A 213 15.87 -3.22 14.62
C SER A 213 14.63 -3.02 15.48
N LYS A 214 14.18 -1.77 15.63
CA LYS A 214 12.94 -1.40 16.33
C LYS A 214 11.67 -1.58 15.50
N ALA A 215 11.78 -1.88 14.20
CA ALA A 215 10.61 -2.16 13.38
C ALA A 215 9.98 -3.50 13.76
N ASP A 216 8.68 -3.62 13.55
CA ASP A 216 7.90 -4.83 13.74
C ASP A 216 7.55 -5.45 12.38
N LEU A 217 8.01 -6.68 12.14
CA LEU A 217 7.55 -7.52 11.04
C LEU A 217 6.32 -8.33 11.46
N ARG A 218 5.27 -8.27 10.66
CA ARG A 218 4.06 -9.09 10.80
C ARG A 218 3.94 -10.03 9.60
N VAL A 219 3.91 -11.33 9.86
CA VAL A 219 3.94 -12.37 8.81
C VAL A 219 2.93 -13.47 9.08
N PRO A 220 2.39 -14.18 8.07
CA PRO A 220 1.55 -15.34 8.31
C PRO A 220 2.35 -16.47 8.97
N TYR A 221 1.71 -17.16 9.91
CA TYR A 221 2.26 -18.36 10.53
C TYR A 221 2.33 -19.51 9.53
N GLY A 222 3.45 -20.24 9.54
CA GLY A 222 3.63 -21.48 8.76
C GLY A 222 3.80 -21.31 7.25
N ASP A 223 3.99 -20.09 6.74
CA ASP A 223 4.25 -19.87 5.31
C ASP A 223 5.71 -20.21 4.96
N GLN A 224 5.90 -21.17 4.05
CA GLN A 224 7.24 -21.65 3.66
C GLN A 224 8.03 -20.60 2.87
N ASN A 225 7.37 -19.83 2.00
CA ASN A 225 8.05 -18.84 1.17
C ASN A 225 8.55 -17.67 2.01
N ILE A 226 7.76 -17.25 3.00
CA ILE A 226 8.17 -16.23 3.96
C ILE A 226 9.22 -16.78 4.92
N SER A 227 9.11 -18.04 5.35
CA SER A 227 10.16 -18.69 6.13
C SER A 227 11.50 -18.71 5.38
N ASP A 228 11.50 -19.03 4.09
CA ASP A 228 12.70 -19.00 3.25
C ASP A 228 13.26 -17.59 3.07
N LEU A 229 12.38 -16.60 2.85
CA LEU A 229 12.74 -15.18 2.80
C LEU A 229 13.46 -14.74 4.08
N LEU A 230 12.90 -15.07 5.25
CA LEU A 230 13.47 -14.68 6.55
C LEU A 230 14.81 -15.37 6.84
N ARG A 231 15.07 -16.55 6.27
CA ARG A 231 16.39 -17.22 6.34
C ARG A 231 17.49 -16.47 5.59
N LEU A 232 17.14 -15.60 4.64
CA LEU A 232 18.14 -14.72 3.97
C LEU A 232 18.68 -13.65 4.94
N GLY A 233 17.91 -13.29 5.96
CA GLY A 233 18.28 -12.36 7.02
C GLY A 233 17.10 -11.52 7.51
N ASN A 234 17.02 -11.32 8.81
CA ASN A 234 16.09 -10.40 9.46
C ASN A 234 16.75 -9.79 10.71
N TRP A 235 16.52 -8.50 10.95
CA TRP A 235 17.08 -7.74 12.07
C TRP A 235 16.01 -7.06 12.96
N SER A 236 14.74 -7.26 12.62
CA SER A 236 13.58 -6.64 13.26
C SER A 236 12.78 -7.66 14.09
N ALA A 237 11.94 -7.20 15.02
CA ALA A 237 11.08 -8.11 15.78
C ALA A 237 10.04 -8.75 14.86
N ILE A 238 9.77 -10.05 15.00
CA ILE A 238 8.76 -10.75 14.20
C ILE A 238 7.64 -11.21 15.13
N LYS A 239 6.39 -10.97 14.72
CA LYS A 239 5.23 -11.73 15.22
C LYS A 239 4.44 -12.29 14.05
N SER A 240 3.95 -13.50 14.24
CA SER A 240 3.15 -14.21 13.28
C SER A 240 1.65 -13.94 13.47
N PHE A 241 0.87 -14.09 12.40
CA PHE A 241 -0.59 -14.11 12.46
C PHE A 241 -1.16 -15.32 11.70
N GLY A 242 -2.27 -15.87 12.16
CA GLY A 242 -2.89 -16.99 11.44
C GLY A 242 -4.20 -17.49 12.04
N LEU A 243 -4.90 -18.35 11.32
CA LEU A 243 -6.12 -19.02 11.82
C LEU A 243 -5.79 -20.31 12.60
N ASN A 244 -4.60 -20.36 13.21
CA ASN A 244 -4.08 -21.46 14.01
C ASN A 244 -3.63 -20.88 15.36
N GLU A 245 -3.92 -21.56 16.47
CA GLU A 245 -3.53 -21.16 17.82
C GLU A 245 -2.02 -21.02 18.03
N GLU A 246 -1.20 -21.66 17.19
CA GLU A 246 0.27 -21.54 17.25
C GLU A 246 0.80 -20.18 16.76
N ALA A 247 -0.02 -19.37 16.08
CA ALA A 247 0.37 -18.04 15.66
C ALA A 247 0.37 -17.05 16.84
N ASP A 248 1.28 -16.08 16.86
CA ASP A 248 1.36 -15.07 17.92
C ASP A 248 0.07 -14.26 18.03
N TYR A 249 -0.56 -13.96 16.89
CA TYR A 249 -1.94 -13.50 16.83
C TYR A 249 -2.77 -14.55 16.11
N SER A 250 -3.81 -15.05 16.76
CA SER A 250 -4.66 -16.09 16.20
C SER A 250 -6.13 -15.70 16.19
N LEU A 251 -6.87 -16.26 15.23
CA LEU A 251 -8.33 -16.15 15.18
C LEU A 251 -8.94 -17.54 15.28
N ILE A 252 -9.74 -17.77 16.32
CA ILE A 252 -10.34 -19.06 16.64
C ILE A 252 -11.86 -18.97 16.58
N ILE A 253 -12.48 -20.00 16.03
CA ILE A 253 -13.94 -20.11 15.89
C ILE A 253 -14.45 -21.01 17.01
N GLU A 254 -15.21 -20.46 17.96
CA GLU A 254 -15.85 -21.19 19.06
C GLU A 254 -17.30 -20.70 19.19
N ASP A 255 -18.27 -21.62 19.24
CA ASP A 255 -19.70 -21.31 19.40
C ASP A 255 -20.21 -20.20 18.44
N GLU A 256 -19.86 -20.30 17.15
CA GLU A 256 -20.17 -19.32 16.09
C GLU A 256 -19.53 -17.93 16.24
N ASN A 257 -18.73 -17.72 17.30
CA ASN A 257 -18.00 -16.48 17.55
C ASN A 257 -16.56 -16.59 17.05
N LEU A 258 -16.02 -15.44 16.62
CA LEU A 258 -14.64 -15.31 16.16
C LEU A 258 -13.81 -14.62 17.26
N PHE A 259 -12.96 -15.37 17.94
CA PHE A 259 -12.09 -14.85 19.01
C PHE A 259 -10.71 -14.51 18.48
N ILE A 260 -10.27 -13.26 18.69
CA ILE A 260 -8.88 -12.88 18.48
C ILE A 260 -8.09 -13.19 19.77
N LYS A 261 -6.96 -13.89 19.63
CA LYS A 261 -5.99 -14.14 20.70
C LYS A 261 -4.64 -13.50 20.38
N GLU A 262 -3.92 -13.08 21.42
CA GLU A 262 -2.49 -12.75 21.39
C GLU A 262 -1.78 -13.76 22.31
N GLY A 263 -1.05 -14.71 21.73
CA GLY A 263 -0.63 -15.94 22.41
C GLY A 263 -1.83 -16.68 23.01
N ASP A 264 -1.75 -17.06 24.29
CA ASP A 264 -2.83 -17.74 25.01
C ASP A 264 -3.94 -16.80 25.51
N THR A 265 -3.79 -15.47 25.30
CA THR A 265 -4.72 -14.48 25.87
C THR A 265 -5.76 -14.04 24.86
N VAL A 266 -7.04 -14.30 25.16
CA VAL A 266 -8.17 -13.78 24.39
C VAL A 266 -8.21 -12.25 24.51
N GLN A 267 -8.17 -11.57 23.37
CA GLN A 267 -8.21 -10.12 23.25
C GLN A 267 -9.65 -9.60 23.07
N GLY A 268 -10.54 -10.41 22.51
CA GLY A 268 -11.95 -10.10 22.34
C GLY A 268 -12.59 -10.91 21.21
N VAL A 269 -13.87 -10.63 20.96
CA VAL A 269 -14.66 -11.22 19.87
C VAL A 269 -14.82 -10.19 18.76
N ILE A 270 -14.65 -10.60 17.50
CA ILE A 270 -14.92 -9.77 16.32
C ILE A 270 -16.17 -10.24 15.58
N HIS A 271 -16.88 -9.29 14.97
CA HIS A 271 -18.04 -9.50 14.10
C HIS A 271 -17.83 -8.78 12.77
N PRO A 272 -16.79 -9.15 11.99
CA PRO A 272 -16.44 -8.42 10.80
C PRO A 272 -17.52 -8.54 9.73
N LYS A 273 -17.80 -7.43 9.04
CA LYS A 273 -18.68 -7.42 7.85
C LYS A 273 -18.06 -8.19 6.67
N LEU A 274 -16.72 -8.29 6.64
CA LEU A 274 -15.98 -9.09 5.66
C LEU A 274 -15.92 -10.56 6.07
N PHE A 275 -16.22 -11.44 5.13
CA PHE A 275 -16.23 -12.90 5.33
C PHE A 275 -15.22 -13.60 4.42
N GLY A 276 -14.96 -14.88 4.71
CA GLY A 276 -14.04 -15.73 3.98
C GLY A 276 -12.64 -15.77 4.59
N LYS A 277 -11.98 -16.93 4.45
CA LYS A 277 -10.67 -17.22 5.08
C LYS A 277 -9.62 -16.14 4.80
N HIS A 278 -9.57 -15.64 3.57
CA HIS A 278 -8.61 -14.62 3.14
C HIS A 278 -8.86 -13.26 3.81
N ASN A 279 -10.13 -12.85 3.97
CA ASN A 279 -10.46 -11.61 4.68
C ASN A 279 -10.20 -11.72 6.18
N LEU A 280 -10.45 -12.88 6.79
CA LEU A 280 -10.07 -13.12 8.19
C LEU A 280 -8.56 -13.01 8.39
N MET A 281 -7.75 -13.48 7.43
CA MET A 281 -6.30 -13.27 7.43
C MET A 281 -5.93 -11.78 7.28
N ASN A 282 -6.60 -11.04 6.38
CA ASN A 282 -6.37 -9.59 6.21
C ASN A 282 -6.73 -8.80 7.48
N ILE A 283 -7.81 -9.18 8.16
CA ILE A 283 -8.26 -8.59 9.43
C ILE A 283 -7.22 -8.86 10.52
N LEU A 284 -6.76 -10.11 10.63
CA LEU A 284 -5.79 -10.48 11.66
C LEU A 284 -4.42 -9.84 11.43
N SER A 285 -4.00 -9.69 10.16
CA SER A 285 -2.79 -8.94 9.82
C SER A 285 -2.91 -7.45 10.15
N ALA A 286 -4.07 -6.84 9.87
CA ALA A 286 -4.37 -5.47 10.27
C ALA A 286 -4.40 -5.29 11.79
N PHE A 287 -5.05 -6.19 12.52
CA PHE A 287 -5.07 -6.20 13.99
C PHE A 287 -3.64 -6.27 14.55
N SER A 288 -2.84 -7.21 14.05
CA SER A 288 -1.45 -7.39 14.47
C SER A 288 -0.57 -6.16 14.22
N ALA A 289 -0.82 -5.44 13.13
CA ALA A 289 -0.12 -4.20 12.77
C ALA A 289 -0.57 -2.99 13.59
N LEU A 290 -1.84 -2.92 14.01
CA LEU A 290 -2.30 -1.86 14.91
C LEU A 290 -1.82 -2.10 16.35
N ARG A 291 -1.74 -3.38 16.75
CA ARG A 291 -1.16 -3.77 18.05
C ARG A 291 0.33 -3.42 18.15
N SER A 292 1.14 -3.57 17.09
CA SER A 292 2.55 -3.13 17.11
C SER A 292 2.69 -1.62 17.36
N MET A 293 1.73 -0.83 16.89
CA MET A 293 1.71 0.62 17.08
C MET A 293 1.23 1.03 18.48
N GLY A 294 0.83 0.08 19.33
CA GLY A 294 0.44 0.31 20.71
C GLY A 294 -1.05 0.62 20.90
N PHE A 295 -1.89 0.45 19.88
CA PHE A 295 -3.34 0.62 20.03
C PHE A 295 -3.96 -0.52 20.85
N GLU A 296 -4.97 -0.21 21.67
CA GLU A 296 -5.65 -1.17 22.53
C GLU A 296 -6.54 -2.13 21.73
N SER A 297 -6.51 -3.41 22.07
CA SER A 297 -7.25 -4.46 21.36
C SER A 297 -8.75 -4.17 21.21
N GLU A 298 -9.39 -3.67 22.27
CA GLU A 298 -10.82 -3.31 22.26
C GLU A 298 -11.14 -2.27 21.19
N LYS A 299 -10.32 -1.21 21.09
CA LYS A 299 -10.51 -0.14 20.09
C LYS A 299 -10.31 -0.64 18.67
N ILE A 300 -9.30 -1.50 18.48
CA ILE A 300 -9.03 -2.10 17.16
C ILE A 300 -10.20 -3.01 16.74
N ILE A 301 -10.70 -3.83 17.65
CA ILE A 301 -11.83 -4.74 17.41
C ILE A 301 -13.08 -3.95 17.01
N ASN A 302 -13.45 -2.93 17.80
CA ASN A 302 -14.60 -2.09 17.49
C ASN A 302 -14.48 -1.46 16.09
N ALA A 303 -13.29 -0.99 15.72
CA ALA A 303 -13.08 -0.38 14.42
C ALA A 303 -13.10 -1.39 13.25
N ILE A 304 -12.61 -2.62 13.47
CA ILE A 304 -12.71 -3.71 12.49
C ILE A 304 -14.19 -4.07 12.22
N ASP A 305 -15.01 -4.12 13.27
CA ASP A 305 -16.43 -4.47 13.15
C ASP A 305 -17.23 -3.40 12.39
N GLU A 306 -16.80 -2.13 12.48
CA GLU A 306 -17.40 -1.03 11.72
C GLU A 306 -16.95 -0.97 10.26
N PHE A 307 -15.84 -1.63 9.87
CA PHE A 307 -15.29 -1.53 8.52
C PHE A 307 -16.22 -2.08 7.43
N ASP A 308 -16.72 -1.21 6.55
CA ASP A 308 -17.68 -1.55 5.49
C ASP A 308 -17.05 -2.25 4.26
N GLY A 309 -15.72 -2.30 4.18
CA GLY A 309 -15.00 -2.88 3.04
C GLY A 309 -14.40 -1.85 2.09
N VAL A 310 -13.93 -2.36 0.96
CA VAL A 310 -13.29 -1.57 -0.11
C VAL A 310 -14.11 -1.70 -1.38
N LYS A 311 -14.21 -0.62 -2.16
CA LYS A 311 -14.91 -0.67 -3.46
C LYS A 311 -14.30 -1.78 -4.32
N ARG A 312 -15.15 -2.61 -4.94
CA ARG A 312 -14.76 -3.73 -5.83
C ARG A 312 -13.91 -4.83 -5.16
N ARG A 313 -14.04 -5.07 -3.85
CA ARG A 313 -13.37 -6.17 -3.13
C ARG A 313 -14.40 -6.98 -2.33
N LEU A 314 -15.06 -7.93 -2.99
CA LEU A 314 -16.29 -8.58 -2.49
C LEU A 314 -17.28 -7.55 -1.94
N GLN A 315 -17.36 -6.40 -2.62
CA GLN A 315 -18.25 -5.33 -2.20
C GLN A 315 -19.68 -5.77 -2.45
N ARG A 316 -20.48 -5.84 -1.39
CA ARG A 316 -21.92 -6.02 -1.52
C ARG A 316 -22.52 -4.78 -2.17
N LEU A 317 -23.02 -4.92 -3.40
CA LEU A 317 -23.64 -3.82 -4.15
C LEU A 317 -25.14 -3.70 -3.86
N ASP A 318 -25.84 -4.85 -3.78
CA ASP A 318 -27.28 -4.87 -3.64
C ASP A 318 -27.78 -6.20 -3.05
N GLN A 319 -29.06 -6.24 -2.68
CA GLN A 319 -29.80 -7.44 -2.33
C GLN A 319 -31.16 -7.45 -3.02
N PHE A 320 -31.42 -8.48 -3.83
CA PHE A 320 -32.72 -8.71 -4.46
C PHE A 320 -33.34 -9.98 -3.90
N SER A 321 -34.39 -9.84 -3.09
CA SER A 321 -34.99 -10.96 -2.35
C SER A 321 -33.93 -11.71 -1.51
N ASP A 322 -33.72 -13.00 -1.77
CA ASP A 322 -32.72 -13.85 -1.09
C ASP A 322 -31.38 -13.94 -1.84
N HIS A 323 -31.16 -13.08 -2.85
CA HIS A 323 -29.92 -13.04 -3.63
C HIS A 323 -29.11 -11.79 -3.30
N PHE A 324 -27.81 -11.98 -3.04
CA PHE A 324 -26.86 -10.90 -2.80
C PHE A 324 -26.00 -10.70 -4.05
N VAL A 325 -25.77 -9.44 -4.42
CA VAL A 325 -24.88 -9.07 -5.54
C VAL A 325 -23.58 -8.54 -4.97
N PHE A 326 -22.46 -9.13 -5.39
CA PHE A 326 -21.11 -8.74 -4.98
C PHE A 326 -20.26 -8.36 -6.20
N ASP A 327 -19.41 -7.33 -6.07
CA ASP A 327 -18.39 -6.94 -7.05
C ASP A 327 -16.98 -7.18 -6.51
N ASP A 328 -16.12 -7.80 -7.30
CA ASP A 328 -14.75 -8.17 -6.93
C ASP A 328 -13.76 -8.01 -8.09
N PHE A 329 -12.58 -7.46 -7.77
CA PHE A 329 -11.45 -7.22 -8.67
C PHE A 329 -10.47 -8.41 -8.76
N ALA A 330 -10.81 -9.55 -8.16
CA ALA A 330 -9.98 -10.75 -8.23
C ALA A 330 -9.64 -11.15 -9.68
N HIS A 331 -8.34 -11.15 -10.01
CA HIS A 331 -7.83 -11.48 -11.35
C HIS A 331 -6.79 -12.61 -11.36
N HIS A 332 -6.13 -12.86 -10.22
CA HIS A 332 -5.21 -13.99 -10.05
C HIS A 332 -5.98 -15.27 -9.69
N PRO A 333 -5.57 -16.49 -10.15
CA PRO A 333 -6.31 -17.73 -9.88
C PRO A 333 -6.57 -18.01 -8.39
N THR A 334 -5.59 -17.73 -7.53
CA THR A 334 -5.74 -17.84 -6.07
C THR A 334 -6.82 -16.88 -5.54
N ALA A 335 -6.79 -15.62 -5.99
CA ALA A 335 -7.78 -14.62 -5.60
C ALA A 335 -9.19 -14.98 -6.11
N ILE A 336 -9.33 -15.42 -7.36
CA ILE A 336 -10.62 -15.84 -7.94
C ILE A 336 -11.20 -17.00 -7.14
N LYS A 337 -10.36 -17.99 -6.77
CA LYS A 337 -10.79 -19.12 -5.93
C LYS A 337 -11.25 -18.66 -4.54
N PHE A 338 -10.69 -17.58 -4.02
CA PHE A 338 -11.09 -17.02 -2.73
C PHE A 338 -12.40 -16.21 -2.79
N SER A 339 -12.76 -15.70 -3.96
CA SER A 339 -14.00 -14.95 -4.20
C SER A 339 -15.23 -15.83 -4.40
N ILE A 340 -15.05 -17.11 -4.77
CA ILE A 340 -16.10 -18.10 -5.04
C ILE A 340 -16.41 -18.91 -3.79
#